data_AF-A0A564SET6-F1
#
_entry.id   AF-A0A564SET6-F1
#
_cell.length_a   1.000
_cell.length_b   1.000
_cell.length_c   1.000
_cell.angle_alpha   90.00
_cell.angle_beta   90.00
_cell.angle_gamma   90.00
#
_symmetry.space_group_name_H-M   'P 1'
#
loop_
_entity.id
_entity.type
_entity.pdbx_description
1 polymer ?
#
loop_
_entity_poly.entity_id
_entity_poly.type
_entity_poly.pdbx_seq_one_letter_code
_entity_poly.pdbx_strand_id
1 'polypeptide(L)'
;MDKKDESVRRHLAARAEFLGAIRLPNDTFKGVAGTEVTSDIIFLKKRDSVLERDEDWIHLAEDENGLVYNKYFVDHPEQVLGSMREVSGRFGKTLTCEPIAFLGQEINMASLKDRIEIAGERISKDAKYEEIELLDDEITSIPATDDVKNFSYTLIDDEVYYRENSLFIKKEVSDKNKEKIKDYLELNAALKDVIYKQKEDFSEKEIKDSQEKLNEAYDNFSKKHGFVNNLSNTRALKEDSNFPLVSSIEILDEEENFKAKGDIFSKRTITKAKVIDHVDTSLEALVLSVSEKGYVDFDYMGSLTGKDRATLIEELRGEIYLNIREEQNFYRPLSFNLEDGDLPFACANGSNSYKYGYVTKDEYLSGNIRDKIAIVDSYLSKLRQTERELPHLGFAENGKEKELISYEMNRLEYQKAELTKVLPKELEASEINVRLGATWIPIKDIEKFIFETLKTPGYARWDIKVKFSNLTSEWNVEGKSRDRGNDLAEMTFGTSRVNAYKLIEDALNLKETKVFDQIVNPDGSKTSVLNKKETMLAGQK
;
A
#
# COMPACT_ATOMS: atom_id res chain seq x y z
N MET A 1 -4.12 22.74 -22.76
CA MET A 1 -3.53 22.15 -23.99
C MET A 1 -2.20 22.77 -24.42
N ASP A 2 -1.63 23.75 -23.68
CA ASP A 2 -0.60 24.66 -24.23
C ASP A 2 0.85 24.35 -23.80
N LYS A 3 1.10 23.17 -23.20
CA LYS A 3 2.47 22.79 -22.85
C LYS A 3 3.33 22.65 -24.11
N LYS A 4 4.60 23.09 -24.04
CA LYS A 4 5.58 22.89 -25.11
C LYS A 4 5.83 21.41 -25.42
N ASP A 5 5.81 20.56 -24.40
CA ASP A 5 5.90 19.11 -24.57
C ASP A 5 4.61 18.55 -25.19
N GLU A 6 4.77 17.84 -26.31
CA GLU A 6 3.70 17.23 -27.08
C GLU A 6 3.41 15.78 -26.67
N SER A 7 4.22 15.17 -25.79
CA SER A 7 4.16 13.75 -25.43
C SER A 7 2.74 13.25 -25.11
N VAL A 8 2.01 13.98 -24.28
CA VAL A 8 0.62 13.65 -23.90
C VAL A 8 -0.35 13.85 -25.06
N ARG A 9 -0.18 14.90 -25.87
CA ARG A 9 -1.05 15.16 -27.04
C ARG A 9 -0.84 14.09 -28.12
N ARG A 10 0.41 13.71 -28.40
CA ARG A 10 0.76 12.59 -29.29
C ARG A 10 0.20 11.26 -28.77
N HIS A 11 0.28 11.01 -27.46
CA HIS A 11 -0.27 9.80 -26.86
C HIS A 11 -1.80 9.69 -27.06
N LEU A 12 -2.52 10.80 -26.90
CA LEU A 12 -3.97 10.88 -27.10
C LEU A 12 -4.33 10.78 -28.59
N ALA A 13 -3.66 11.53 -29.47
CA ALA A 13 -3.87 11.49 -30.92
C ALA A 13 -3.65 10.09 -31.52
N ALA A 14 -2.73 9.31 -30.93
CA ALA A 14 -2.49 7.94 -31.37
C ALA A 14 -3.67 7.00 -31.06
N ARG A 15 -4.52 7.31 -30.08
CA ARG A 15 -5.56 6.41 -29.52
C ARG A 15 -6.99 6.88 -29.73
N ALA A 16 -7.16 8.16 -30.03
CA ALA A 16 -8.46 8.77 -30.24
C ALA A 16 -8.41 9.76 -31.40
N GLU A 17 -9.53 9.90 -32.09
CA GLU A 17 -9.76 10.96 -33.04
C GLU A 17 -10.20 12.22 -32.30
N PHE A 18 -9.51 13.33 -32.53
CA PHE A 18 -9.86 14.62 -31.95
C PHE A 18 -11.02 15.24 -32.73
N LEU A 19 -12.15 15.47 -32.05
CA LEU A 19 -13.36 16.05 -32.65
C LEU A 19 -13.39 17.57 -32.49
N GLY A 20 -12.79 18.08 -31.41
CA GLY A 20 -12.76 19.50 -31.10
C GLY A 20 -12.50 19.74 -29.61
N ALA A 21 -12.27 20.99 -29.26
CA ALA A 21 -12.13 21.43 -27.88
C ALA A 21 -12.77 22.80 -27.68
N ILE A 22 -13.13 23.11 -26.44
CA ILE A 22 -13.66 24.41 -25.99
C ILE A 22 -12.77 24.93 -24.87
N ARG A 23 -12.26 26.15 -25.01
CA ARG A 23 -11.48 26.81 -23.97
C ARG A 23 -12.36 27.73 -23.14
N LEU A 24 -12.37 27.49 -21.83
CA LEU A 24 -13.19 28.21 -20.87
C LEU A 24 -12.42 29.37 -20.23
N PRO A 25 -13.13 30.45 -19.82
CA PRO A 25 -12.56 31.49 -18.99
C PRO A 25 -11.93 30.94 -17.72
N ASN A 26 -10.83 31.54 -17.28
CA ASN A 26 -10.08 31.12 -16.12
C ASN A 26 -10.87 31.19 -14.80
N ASP A 27 -11.91 32.00 -14.71
CA ASP A 27 -12.76 32.14 -13.52
C ASP A 27 -13.91 31.11 -13.44
N THR A 28 -14.07 30.24 -14.45
CA THR A 28 -15.20 29.29 -14.54
C THR A 28 -15.38 28.44 -13.28
N PHE A 29 -14.28 28.02 -12.64
CA PHE A 29 -14.31 27.19 -11.43
C PHE A 29 -14.07 27.96 -10.13
N LYS A 30 -13.97 29.30 -10.18
CA LYS A 30 -13.67 30.14 -9.03
C LYS A 30 -14.72 30.00 -7.92
N GLY A 31 -16.01 29.91 -8.28
CA GLY A 31 -17.12 29.81 -7.32
C GLY A 31 -17.31 28.45 -6.64
N VAL A 32 -16.74 27.36 -7.19
CA VAL A 32 -16.92 25.99 -6.67
C VAL A 32 -15.61 25.39 -6.15
N ALA A 33 -14.51 25.59 -6.89
CA ALA A 33 -13.21 25.00 -6.58
C ALA A 33 -12.18 26.04 -6.08
N GLY A 34 -12.50 27.34 -6.11
CA GLY A 34 -11.62 28.41 -5.63
C GLY A 34 -10.37 28.63 -6.47
N THR A 35 -10.31 28.08 -7.70
CA THR A 35 -9.15 28.14 -8.59
C THR A 35 -9.45 28.97 -9.83
N GLU A 36 -8.55 29.90 -10.16
CA GLU A 36 -8.57 30.66 -11.42
C GLU A 36 -7.58 30.03 -12.41
N VAL A 37 -8.06 29.08 -13.22
CA VAL A 37 -7.24 28.31 -14.17
C VAL A 37 -7.95 28.21 -15.52
N THR A 38 -7.22 28.54 -16.59
CA THR A 38 -7.73 28.30 -17.96
C THR A 38 -7.91 26.80 -18.14
N SER A 39 -9.12 26.40 -18.50
CA SER A 39 -9.51 24.99 -18.58
C SER A 39 -10.08 24.70 -19.96
N ASP A 40 -9.78 23.51 -20.47
CA ASP A 40 -10.20 23.07 -21.79
C ASP A 40 -11.15 21.87 -21.63
N ILE A 41 -12.30 21.88 -22.32
CA ILE A 41 -13.12 20.69 -22.55
C ILE A 41 -12.68 20.10 -23.88
N ILE A 42 -12.36 18.81 -23.91
CA ILE A 42 -11.85 18.14 -25.12
C ILE A 42 -12.80 17.01 -25.49
N PHE A 43 -13.18 16.95 -26.77
CA PHE A 43 -14.04 15.92 -27.34
C PHE A 43 -13.22 14.96 -28.19
N LEU A 44 -13.26 13.68 -27.83
CA LEU A 44 -12.46 12.63 -28.45
C LEU A 44 -13.36 11.45 -28.83
N LYS A 45 -13.17 10.89 -30.03
CA LYS A 45 -13.79 9.63 -30.47
C LYS A 45 -12.78 8.50 -30.34
N LYS A 46 -13.14 7.44 -29.60
CA LYS A 46 -12.28 6.26 -29.41
C LYS A 46 -12.03 5.57 -30.76
N ARG A 47 -10.79 5.19 -31.04
CA ARG A 47 -10.41 4.39 -32.22
C ARG A 47 -10.20 2.92 -31.81
N ASP A 48 -10.40 2.01 -32.77
CA ASP A 48 -10.20 0.57 -32.57
C ASP A 48 -8.74 0.13 -32.68
N SER A 49 -7.87 1.00 -33.21
CA SER A 49 -6.44 0.74 -33.37
C SER A 49 -5.59 1.97 -33.05
N VAL A 50 -4.42 1.76 -32.49
CA VAL A 50 -3.43 2.81 -32.24
C VAL A 50 -2.70 3.13 -33.55
N LEU A 51 -2.69 4.41 -33.94
CA LEU A 51 -2.02 4.87 -35.15
C LEU A 51 -1.46 6.27 -34.93
N GLU A 52 -0.14 6.42 -35.03
CA GLU A 52 0.53 7.72 -34.86
C GLU A 52 0.24 8.62 -36.05
N ARG A 53 -0.33 9.80 -35.76
CA ARG A 53 -0.62 10.84 -36.75
C ARG A 53 -0.07 12.17 -36.26
N ASP A 54 0.40 12.96 -37.21
CA ASP A 54 0.75 14.37 -37.01
C ASP A 54 -0.54 15.16 -37.33
N GLU A 55 -1.24 15.61 -36.29
CA GLU A 55 -2.50 16.36 -36.39
C GLU A 55 -2.28 17.76 -35.81
N ASP A 56 -2.83 18.81 -36.45
CA ASP A 56 -2.51 20.21 -36.11
C ASP A 56 -2.67 20.56 -34.62
N TRP A 57 -3.67 19.98 -33.95
CA TRP A 57 -3.96 20.23 -32.53
C TRP A 57 -2.86 19.73 -31.58
N ILE A 58 -1.92 18.87 -32.01
CA ILE A 58 -0.82 18.42 -31.15
C ILE A 58 0.28 19.48 -31.02
N HIS A 59 0.29 20.46 -31.92
CA HIS A 59 1.30 21.51 -31.99
C HIS A 59 0.85 22.82 -31.32
N LEU A 60 1.80 23.73 -31.14
CA LEU A 60 1.55 25.11 -30.76
C LEU A 60 1.69 26.02 -31.98
N ALA A 61 0.94 27.11 -32.01
CA ALA A 61 1.07 28.18 -32.99
C ALA A 61 1.04 29.55 -32.29
N GLU A 62 1.47 30.58 -33.00
CA GLU A 62 1.44 31.98 -32.56
C GLU A 62 0.20 32.64 -33.16
N ASP A 63 -0.57 33.36 -32.35
CA ASP A 63 -1.73 34.11 -32.81
C ASP A 63 -1.35 35.50 -33.37
N GLU A 64 -2.35 36.24 -33.86
CA GLU A 64 -2.16 37.58 -34.43
C GLU A 64 -1.58 38.61 -33.43
N ASN A 65 -1.66 38.34 -32.12
CA ASN A 65 -1.15 39.19 -31.05
C ASN A 65 0.22 38.74 -30.53
N GLY A 66 0.84 37.73 -31.15
CA GLY A 66 2.14 37.19 -30.75
C GLY A 66 2.08 36.22 -29.57
N LEU A 67 0.90 35.69 -29.23
CA LEU A 67 0.72 34.76 -28.13
C LEU A 67 0.82 33.32 -28.62
N VAL A 68 1.66 32.51 -27.97
CA VAL A 68 1.88 31.11 -28.36
C VAL A 68 1.06 30.15 -27.50
N TYR A 69 0.15 29.41 -28.12
CA TYR A 69 -0.67 28.38 -27.49
C TYR A 69 -1.09 27.30 -28.48
N ASN A 70 -1.91 26.35 -28.03
CA ASN A 70 -2.29 25.21 -28.86
C ASN A 70 -2.88 25.66 -30.21
N LYS A 71 -2.31 25.11 -31.29
CA LYS A 71 -2.62 25.52 -32.67
C LYS A 71 -4.10 25.42 -32.99
N TYR A 72 -4.81 24.43 -32.47
CA TYR A 72 -6.27 24.32 -32.65
C TYR A 72 -7.01 25.57 -32.15
N PHE A 73 -6.64 26.14 -31.00
CA PHE A 73 -7.32 27.35 -30.50
C PHE A 73 -6.91 28.62 -31.24
N VAL A 74 -5.72 28.63 -31.88
CA VAL A 74 -5.31 29.72 -32.78
C VAL A 74 -6.13 29.69 -34.06
N ASP A 75 -6.31 28.49 -34.63
CA ASP A 75 -7.06 28.28 -35.87
C ASP A 75 -8.59 28.36 -35.64
N HIS A 76 -9.06 28.14 -34.41
CA HIS A 76 -10.48 28.19 -34.00
C HIS A 76 -10.72 29.18 -32.84
N PRO A 77 -10.56 30.49 -33.06
CA PRO A 77 -10.79 31.51 -32.02
C PRO A 77 -12.23 31.52 -31.50
N GLU A 78 -13.19 31.06 -32.31
CA GLU A 78 -14.60 30.92 -31.94
C GLU A 78 -14.86 29.84 -30.88
N GLN A 79 -13.89 28.97 -30.62
CA GLN A 79 -13.90 27.94 -29.57
C GLN A 79 -13.22 28.40 -28.27
N VAL A 80 -12.72 29.64 -28.23
CA VAL A 80 -12.18 30.29 -27.04
C VAL A 80 -13.23 31.21 -26.44
N LEU A 81 -13.84 30.81 -25.32
CA LEU A 81 -14.99 31.50 -24.72
C LEU A 81 -14.60 32.69 -23.83
N GLY A 82 -13.45 33.30 -24.13
CA GLY A 82 -12.82 34.40 -23.40
C GLY A 82 -11.77 35.12 -24.26
N SER A 83 -11.00 36.01 -23.64
CA SER A 83 -9.93 36.75 -24.30
C SER A 83 -8.56 36.22 -23.86
N MET A 84 -7.77 35.74 -24.81
CA MET A 84 -6.40 35.30 -24.52
C MET A 84 -5.52 36.51 -24.18
N ARG A 85 -4.86 36.45 -23.03
CA ARG A 85 -3.93 37.48 -22.56
C ARG A 85 -2.72 36.87 -21.89
N GLU A 86 -1.61 37.58 -22.02
CA GLU A 86 -0.41 37.32 -21.23
C GLU A 86 -0.52 38.09 -19.91
N VAL A 87 -0.64 37.37 -18.80
CA VAL A 87 -0.69 37.94 -17.45
C VAL A 87 0.60 37.63 -16.70
N SER A 88 1.06 38.58 -15.88
CA SER A 88 2.26 38.38 -15.08
C SER A 88 1.94 37.52 -13.87
N GLY A 89 2.44 36.28 -13.88
CA GLY A 89 2.27 35.31 -12.82
C GLY A 89 3.46 35.22 -11.87
N ARG A 90 3.26 34.46 -10.80
CA ARG A 90 4.24 34.24 -9.72
C ARG A 90 5.52 33.51 -10.15
N PHE A 91 5.54 32.99 -11.37
CA PHE A 91 6.61 32.18 -11.97
C PHE A 91 7.01 32.71 -13.35
N GLY A 92 6.72 33.99 -13.63
CA GLY A 92 6.89 34.60 -14.94
C GLY A 92 5.56 34.83 -15.64
N LYS A 93 5.65 35.33 -16.86
CA LYS A 93 4.48 35.60 -17.70
C LYS A 93 3.76 34.28 -18.03
N THR A 94 2.44 34.29 -17.94
CA THR A 94 1.58 33.12 -18.15
C THR A 94 0.42 33.52 -19.03
N LEU A 95 0.07 32.64 -19.95
CA LEU A 95 -1.07 32.84 -20.82
C LEU A 95 -2.36 32.43 -20.10
N THR A 96 -3.40 33.25 -20.19
CA THR A 96 -4.71 32.96 -19.60
C THR A 96 -5.84 33.38 -20.55
N CYS A 97 -6.97 32.69 -20.45
CA CYS A 97 -8.22 33.07 -21.09
C CYS A 97 -9.06 33.86 -20.08
N GLU A 98 -9.12 35.18 -20.19
CA GLU A 98 -9.95 36.01 -19.32
C GLU A 98 -11.42 36.01 -19.76
N PRO A 99 -12.38 36.19 -18.85
CA PRO A 99 -13.78 36.35 -19.21
C PRO A 99 -13.97 37.58 -20.10
N ILE A 100 -14.96 37.55 -20.99
CA ILE A 100 -15.29 38.65 -21.92
C ILE A 100 -15.85 39.91 -21.18
N ALA A 101 -15.87 39.91 -19.85
CA ALA A 101 -16.45 40.98 -19.03
C ALA A 101 -15.48 42.15 -18.82
N PHE A 102 -15.04 42.85 -19.88
CA PHE A 102 -14.41 44.18 -19.75
C PHE A 102 -14.37 45.01 -21.05
N LEU A 103 -15.46 45.07 -21.82
CA LEU A 103 -15.69 46.17 -22.77
C LEU A 103 -17.03 46.80 -22.40
N GLY A 104 -16.97 48.01 -21.85
CA GLY A 104 -18.06 48.69 -21.16
C GLY A 104 -19.20 49.21 -22.03
N GLN A 105 -19.55 48.55 -23.13
CA GLN A 105 -20.78 48.81 -23.88
C GLN A 105 -21.35 47.52 -24.46
N GLU A 106 -22.67 47.41 -24.29
CA GLU A 106 -23.62 46.52 -24.96
C GLU A 106 -24.06 45.22 -24.25
N ILE A 107 -25.35 45.28 -23.94
CA ILE A 107 -26.25 44.30 -23.36
C ILE A 107 -26.61 43.31 -24.48
N ASN A 108 -25.76 42.31 -24.77
CA ASN A 108 -26.17 41.14 -25.57
C ASN A 108 -25.18 39.96 -25.59
N MET A 109 -24.57 39.59 -24.45
CA MET A 109 -23.78 38.36 -24.38
C MET A 109 -24.49 37.32 -23.53
N ALA A 110 -24.95 36.28 -24.22
CA ALA A 110 -25.54 35.07 -23.67
C ALA A 110 -24.68 34.52 -22.52
N SER A 111 -25.31 33.86 -21.55
CA SER A 111 -24.63 33.30 -20.38
C SER A 111 -23.47 32.37 -20.80
N LEU A 112 -22.51 32.08 -19.92
CA LEU A 112 -21.43 31.13 -20.23
C LEU A 112 -22.01 29.78 -20.73
N LYS A 113 -23.17 29.38 -20.19
CA LYS A 113 -23.93 28.22 -20.62
C LYS A 113 -24.27 28.29 -22.12
N ASP A 114 -24.87 29.39 -22.57
CA ASP A 114 -25.27 29.56 -23.97
C ASP A 114 -24.06 29.59 -24.91
N ARG A 115 -22.94 30.16 -24.46
CA ARG A 115 -21.67 30.13 -25.23
C ARG A 115 -21.10 28.73 -25.37
N ILE A 116 -21.20 27.91 -24.32
CA ILE A 116 -20.81 26.49 -24.37
C ILE A 116 -21.72 25.72 -25.32
N GLU A 117 -23.03 26.00 -25.30
CA GLU A 117 -24.01 25.36 -26.20
C GLU A 117 -23.69 25.64 -27.67
N ILE A 118 -23.48 26.91 -28.04
CA ILE A 118 -23.09 27.30 -29.41
C ILE A 118 -21.75 26.69 -29.82
N ALA A 119 -20.77 26.67 -28.91
CA ALA A 119 -19.46 26.06 -29.17
C ALA A 119 -19.56 24.53 -29.41
N GLY A 120 -20.41 23.85 -28.64
CA GLY A 120 -20.73 22.43 -28.81
C GLY A 120 -21.47 22.14 -30.12
N GLU A 121 -22.42 23.00 -30.52
CA GLU A 121 -23.10 22.89 -31.82
C GLU A 121 -22.10 22.98 -33.00
N ARG A 122 -21.10 23.86 -32.91
CA ARG A 122 -20.06 23.97 -33.94
C ARG A 122 -19.22 22.69 -34.05
N ILE A 123 -18.81 22.12 -32.92
CA ILE A 123 -18.03 20.87 -32.90
C ILE A 123 -18.84 19.71 -33.47
N SER A 124 -20.12 19.61 -33.10
CA SER A 124 -21.00 18.52 -33.57
C SER A 124 -21.40 18.65 -35.05
N LYS A 125 -21.41 19.86 -35.63
CA LYS A 125 -21.77 20.09 -37.04
C LYS A 125 -20.76 19.47 -38.02
N ASP A 126 -19.48 19.50 -37.69
CA ASP A 126 -18.41 18.93 -38.52
C ASP A 126 -18.09 17.47 -38.15
N ALA A 127 -18.59 17.00 -37.01
CA ALA A 127 -18.50 15.60 -36.62
C ALA A 127 -19.42 14.75 -37.50
N LYS A 128 -18.83 13.95 -38.39
CA LYS A 128 -19.56 12.85 -39.04
C LYS A 128 -19.81 11.76 -38.01
N TYR A 129 -21.00 11.78 -37.42
CA TYR A 129 -21.55 10.61 -36.77
C TYR A 129 -21.91 9.63 -37.90
N GLU A 130 -21.15 8.55 -38.02
CA GLU A 130 -21.84 7.31 -38.34
C GLU A 130 -22.76 7.11 -37.14
N GLU A 131 -24.07 7.24 -37.37
CA GLU A 131 -25.02 6.51 -36.56
C GLU A 131 -24.52 5.07 -36.64
N ILE A 132 -23.75 4.66 -35.62
CA ILE A 132 -23.96 3.35 -35.10
C ILE A 132 -25.43 3.44 -34.74
N GLU A 133 -26.29 2.88 -35.61
CA GLU A 133 -27.49 2.27 -35.10
C GLU A 133 -26.97 1.48 -33.91
N LEU A 134 -27.17 2.02 -32.70
CA LEU A 134 -27.57 1.17 -31.62
C LEU A 134 -28.86 0.56 -32.17
N LEU A 135 -28.66 -0.48 -33.00
CA LEU A 135 -29.59 -1.56 -33.06
C LEU A 135 -29.86 -1.79 -31.59
N ASP A 136 -31.09 -1.48 -31.18
CA ASP A 136 -31.72 -2.20 -30.09
C ASP A 136 -31.73 -3.69 -30.51
N ASP A 137 -30.55 -4.28 -30.70
CA ASP A 137 -30.35 -5.68 -30.48
C ASP A 137 -30.68 -5.79 -29.01
N GLU A 138 -31.93 -6.16 -28.72
CA GLU A 138 -32.34 -6.68 -27.43
C GLU A 138 -31.16 -7.51 -26.92
N ILE A 139 -30.37 -6.95 -25.98
CA ILE A 139 -29.22 -7.65 -25.45
C ILE A 139 -29.83 -8.87 -24.79
N THR A 140 -29.78 -9.99 -25.51
CA THR A 140 -30.47 -11.21 -25.13
C THR A 140 -29.70 -11.70 -23.93
N SER A 141 -30.23 -11.34 -22.76
CA SER A 141 -29.60 -11.58 -21.49
C SER A 141 -30.52 -12.43 -20.65
N ILE A 142 -29.92 -13.42 -20.01
CA ILE A 142 -30.63 -14.31 -19.11
C ILE A 142 -29.94 -14.25 -17.74
N PRO A 143 -30.64 -14.58 -16.65
CA PRO A 143 -30.04 -14.64 -15.33
C PRO A 143 -28.83 -15.58 -15.32
N ALA A 144 -27.71 -15.11 -14.77
CA ALA A 144 -26.52 -15.93 -14.62
C ALA A 144 -26.68 -16.98 -13.51
N THR A 145 -26.05 -18.12 -13.70
CA THR A 145 -25.93 -19.20 -12.71
C THR A 145 -24.55 -19.15 -12.03
N ASP A 146 -24.45 -19.71 -10.82
CA ASP A 146 -23.25 -19.60 -9.98
C ASP A 146 -22.08 -20.51 -10.39
N ASP A 147 -22.30 -21.43 -11.32
CA ASP A 147 -21.31 -22.37 -11.85
C ASP A 147 -20.29 -21.71 -12.81
N VAL A 148 -20.64 -20.59 -13.44
CA VAL A 148 -19.75 -19.85 -14.36
C VAL A 148 -19.14 -18.66 -13.65
N LYS A 149 -17.82 -18.55 -13.53
CA LYS A 149 -17.18 -17.39 -12.87
C LYS A 149 -17.52 -16.05 -13.57
N ASN A 150 -17.66 -14.97 -12.80
CA ASN A 150 -17.87 -13.62 -13.36
C ASN A 150 -16.75 -13.26 -14.36
N PHE A 151 -17.10 -12.51 -15.42
CA PHE A 151 -16.20 -12.14 -16.51
C PHE A 151 -15.62 -13.35 -17.24
N SER A 152 -16.45 -14.36 -17.52
CA SER A 152 -16.02 -15.56 -18.26
C SER A 152 -17.04 -15.90 -19.34
N TYR A 153 -16.58 -16.55 -20.41
CA TYR A 153 -17.44 -17.09 -21.45
C TYR A 153 -18.11 -18.39 -21.00
N THR A 154 -19.27 -18.68 -21.57
CA THR A 154 -19.97 -19.97 -21.49
C THR A 154 -20.77 -20.21 -22.77
N LEU A 155 -21.25 -21.44 -22.95
CA LEU A 155 -22.10 -21.83 -24.06
C LEU A 155 -23.50 -22.22 -23.54
N ILE A 156 -24.53 -21.62 -24.11
CA ILE A 156 -25.93 -21.91 -23.79
C ILE A 156 -26.66 -22.06 -25.12
N ASP A 157 -27.28 -23.23 -25.35
CA ASP A 157 -27.93 -23.58 -26.63
C ASP A 157 -27.02 -23.39 -27.86
N ASP A 158 -25.76 -23.79 -27.70
CA ASP A 158 -24.66 -23.61 -28.67
C ASP A 158 -24.33 -22.14 -28.97
N GLU A 159 -24.89 -21.15 -28.28
CA GLU A 159 -24.53 -19.74 -28.42
C GLU A 159 -23.55 -19.25 -27.34
N VAL A 160 -22.70 -18.28 -27.69
CA VAL A 160 -21.69 -17.74 -26.76
C VAL A 160 -22.33 -16.68 -25.87
N TYR A 161 -22.22 -16.91 -24.57
CA TYR A 161 -22.59 -15.93 -23.55
C TYR A 161 -21.36 -15.51 -22.77
N TYR A 162 -21.38 -14.28 -22.26
CA TYR A 162 -20.36 -13.74 -21.38
C TYR A 162 -21.01 -13.29 -20.07
N ARG A 163 -20.48 -13.75 -18.94
CA ARG A 163 -21.03 -13.40 -17.62
C ARG A 163 -20.57 -12.01 -17.20
N GLU A 164 -21.52 -11.11 -16.98
CA GLU A 164 -21.31 -9.83 -16.32
C GLU A 164 -22.22 -9.75 -15.09
N ASN A 165 -21.62 -9.92 -13.92
CA ASN A 165 -22.26 -9.96 -12.61
C ASN A 165 -23.37 -11.02 -12.54
N SER A 166 -24.63 -10.59 -12.55
CA SER A 166 -25.82 -11.44 -12.42
C SER A 166 -26.47 -11.80 -13.75
N LEU A 167 -25.85 -11.44 -14.89
CA LEU A 167 -26.41 -11.65 -16.22
C LEU A 167 -25.43 -12.41 -17.11
N PHE A 168 -25.97 -13.33 -17.93
CA PHE A 168 -25.30 -13.84 -19.11
C PHE A 168 -25.70 -12.97 -20.30
N ILE A 169 -24.72 -12.34 -20.94
CA ILE A 169 -24.91 -11.47 -22.10
C ILE A 169 -24.54 -12.26 -23.36
N LYS A 170 -25.49 -12.46 -24.27
CA LYS A 170 -25.20 -13.10 -25.57
C LYS A 170 -24.18 -12.25 -26.33
N LYS A 171 -23.09 -12.87 -26.81
CA LYS A 171 -22.06 -12.20 -27.61
C LYS A 171 -22.20 -12.64 -29.06
N GLU A 172 -22.52 -11.70 -29.94
CA GLU A 172 -22.48 -11.92 -31.38
C GLU A 172 -21.01 -12.03 -31.81
N VAL A 173 -20.59 -13.25 -32.18
CA VAL A 173 -19.24 -13.57 -32.61
C VAL A 173 -19.28 -14.34 -33.92
N SER A 174 -18.29 -14.14 -34.79
CA SER A 174 -18.16 -14.93 -36.03
C SER A 174 -18.08 -16.43 -35.71
N ASP A 175 -18.59 -17.29 -36.59
CA ASP A 175 -18.54 -18.76 -36.44
C ASP A 175 -17.14 -19.29 -36.10
N LYS A 176 -16.10 -18.69 -36.68
CA LYS A 176 -14.70 -19.04 -36.39
C LYS A 176 -14.31 -18.77 -34.92
N ASN A 177 -14.72 -17.63 -34.37
CA ASN A 177 -14.46 -17.30 -32.97
C ASN A 177 -15.39 -18.08 -32.03
N LYS A 178 -16.60 -18.40 -32.45
CA LYS A 178 -17.52 -19.29 -31.72
C LYS A 178 -16.90 -20.67 -31.51
N GLU A 179 -16.39 -21.29 -32.58
CA GLU A 179 -15.67 -22.57 -32.49
C GLU A 179 -14.41 -22.45 -31.61
N LYS A 180 -13.66 -21.35 -31.74
CA LYS A 180 -12.48 -21.08 -30.90
C LYS A 180 -12.82 -20.99 -29.42
N ILE A 181 -13.87 -20.26 -29.05
CA ILE A 181 -14.32 -20.12 -27.66
C ILE A 181 -14.77 -21.49 -27.13
N LYS A 182 -15.46 -22.29 -27.94
CA LYS A 182 -15.86 -23.65 -27.58
C LYS A 182 -14.67 -24.55 -27.25
N ASP A 183 -13.69 -24.63 -28.15
CA ASP A 183 -12.48 -25.43 -27.94
C ASP A 183 -11.63 -24.88 -26.77
N TYR A 184 -11.63 -23.55 -26.56
CA TYR A 184 -10.97 -22.90 -25.40
C TYR A 184 -11.64 -23.29 -24.07
N LEU A 185 -12.97 -23.34 -24.02
CA LEU A 185 -13.71 -23.72 -22.80
C LEU A 185 -13.45 -25.19 -22.44
N GLU A 186 -13.31 -26.08 -23.44
CA GLU A 186 -12.91 -27.47 -23.24
C GLU A 186 -11.48 -27.56 -22.67
N LEU A 187 -10.54 -26.83 -23.24
CA LEU A 187 -9.16 -26.73 -22.73
C LEU A 187 -9.11 -26.21 -21.28
N ASN A 188 -9.88 -25.17 -20.98
CA ASN A 188 -9.98 -24.59 -19.64
C ASN A 188 -10.57 -25.59 -18.63
N ALA A 189 -11.60 -26.35 -19.02
CA ALA A 189 -12.19 -27.37 -18.18
C ALA A 189 -11.19 -28.52 -17.88
N ALA A 190 -10.47 -29.00 -18.89
CA ALA A 190 -9.44 -30.03 -18.72
C ALA A 190 -8.29 -29.54 -17.82
N LEU A 191 -7.87 -28.29 -17.97
CA LEU A 191 -6.83 -27.68 -17.12
C LEU A 191 -7.28 -27.60 -15.67
N LYS A 192 -8.53 -27.17 -15.41
CA LYS A 192 -9.10 -27.10 -14.07
C LYS A 192 -9.22 -28.48 -13.42
N ASP A 193 -9.55 -29.53 -14.17
CA ASP A 193 -9.60 -30.91 -13.65
C ASP A 193 -8.21 -31.38 -13.18
N VAL A 194 -7.15 -31.12 -13.97
CA VAL A 194 -5.77 -31.43 -13.57
C VAL A 194 -5.40 -30.70 -12.28
N ILE A 195 -5.68 -29.39 -12.22
CA ILE A 195 -5.37 -28.57 -11.03
C ILE A 195 -6.12 -29.08 -9.79
N TYR A 196 -7.41 -29.41 -9.94
CA TYR A 196 -8.23 -29.94 -8.86
C TYR A 196 -7.68 -31.27 -8.32
N LYS A 197 -7.40 -32.23 -9.20
CA LYS A 197 -6.87 -33.54 -8.80
C LYS A 197 -5.49 -33.46 -8.15
N GLN A 198 -4.63 -32.56 -8.64
CA GLN A 198 -3.32 -32.33 -8.01
C GLN A 198 -3.48 -31.69 -6.62
N LYS A 199 -4.37 -30.70 -6.49
CA LYS A 199 -4.63 -30.00 -5.22
C LYS A 199 -5.21 -30.92 -4.14
N GLU A 200 -6.17 -31.78 -4.52
CA GLU A 200 -6.83 -32.72 -3.60
C GLU A 200 -6.03 -34.03 -3.40
N ASP A 201 -4.81 -34.11 -3.95
CA ASP A 201 -3.87 -35.23 -3.77
C ASP A 201 -4.41 -36.59 -4.24
N PHE A 202 -5.10 -36.61 -5.40
CA PHE A 202 -5.56 -37.85 -6.06
C PHE A 202 -4.38 -38.74 -6.46
N SER A 203 -4.66 -40.02 -6.76
CA SER A 203 -3.62 -40.99 -7.12
C SER A 203 -2.84 -40.58 -8.37
N GLU A 204 -1.58 -41.02 -8.48
CA GLU A 204 -0.72 -40.70 -9.65
C GLU A 204 -1.36 -41.12 -10.97
N LYS A 205 -2.10 -42.24 -10.96
CA LYS A 205 -2.85 -42.72 -12.14
C LYS A 205 -3.93 -41.74 -12.56
N GLU A 206 -4.77 -41.28 -11.63
CA GLU A 206 -5.88 -40.36 -11.95
C GLU A 206 -5.39 -38.98 -12.41
N ILE A 207 -4.26 -38.52 -11.87
CA ILE A 207 -3.60 -37.30 -12.33
C ILE A 207 -3.09 -37.48 -13.74
N LYS A 208 -2.40 -38.59 -14.02
CA LYS A 208 -1.91 -38.89 -15.37
C LYS A 208 -3.05 -38.97 -16.39
N ASP A 209 -4.15 -39.63 -16.05
CA ASP A 209 -5.35 -39.72 -16.91
C ASP A 209 -5.92 -38.31 -17.20
N SER A 210 -5.92 -37.40 -16.22
CA SER A 210 -6.35 -36.00 -16.46
C SER A 210 -5.36 -35.18 -17.29
N GLN A 211 -4.05 -35.43 -17.14
CA GLN A 211 -3.02 -34.79 -17.95
C GLN A 211 -3.06 -35.25 -19.41
N GLU A 212 -3.40 -36.51 -19.66
CA GLU A 212 -3.63 -37.03 -21.01
C GLU A 212 -4.82 -36.33 -21.67
N LYS A 213 -5.94 -36.14 -20.94
CA LYS A 213 -7.09 -35.35 -21.44
C LYS A 213 -6.73 -33.89 -21.72
N LEU A 214 -5.94 -33.26 -20.84
CA LEU A 214 -5.46 -31.90 -21.07
C LEU A 214 -4.57 -31.82 -22.32
N ASN A 215 -3.70 -32.81 -22.55
CA ASN A 215 -2.91 -32.88 -23.77
C ASN A 215 -3.79 -33.00 -25.02
N GLU A 216 -4.80 -33.86 -24.99
CA GLU A 216 -5.73 -34.03 -26.12
C GLU A 216 -6.51 -32.73 -26.42
N ALA A 217 -7.07 -32.08 -25.40
CA ALA A 217 -7.77 -30.81 -25.56
C ALA A 217 -6.85 -29.70 -26.11
N TYR A 218 -5.60 -29.64 -25.64
CA TYR A 218 -4.61 -28.68 -26.14
C TYR A 218 -4.19 -28.97 -27.58
N ASP A 219 -3.94 -30.23 -27.94
CA ASP A 219 -3.53 -30.62 -29.29
C ASP A 219 -4.66 -30.36 -30.30
N ASN A 220 -5.91 -30.58 -29.89
CA ASN A 220 -7.09 -30.22 -30.69
C ASN A 220 -7.23 -28.71 -30.88
N PHE A 221 -7.11 -27.92 -29.80
CA PHE A 221 -7.17 -26.46 -29.86
C PHE A 221 -6.04 -25.89 -30.75
N SER A 222 -4.81 -26.31 -30.50
CA SER A 222 -3.62 -25.79 -31.18
C SER A 222 -3.59 -26.14 -32.68
N LYS A 223 -4.06 -27.33 -33.05
CA LYS A 223 -4.18 -27.74 -34.46
C LYS A 223 -5.17 -26.88 -35.25
N LYS A 224 -6.27 -26.44 -34.62
CA LYS A 224 -7.31 -25.64 -35.27
C LYS A 224 -7.03 -24.14 -35.23
N HIS A 225 -6.59 -23.63 -34.07
CA HIS A 225 -6.53 -22.20 -33.75
C HIS A 225 -5.10 -21.68 -33.55
N GLY A 226 -4.08 -22.53 -33.67
CA GLY A 226 -2.69 -22.22 -33.31
C GLY A 226 -2.48 -22.17 -31.80
N PHE A 227 -1.26 -21.81 -31.36
CA PHE A 227 -0.91 -21.72 -29.94
C PHE A 227 -1.81 -20.75 -29.16
N VAL A 228 -2.04 -21.04 -27.88
CA VAL A 228 -2.94 -20.28 -27.00
C VAL A 228 -2.54 -18.81 -26.95
N ASN A 229 -1.24 -18.52 -26.85
CA ASN A 229 -0.72 -17.16 -26.70
C ASN A 229 -0.53 -16.38 -28.01
N ASN A 230 -0.94 -16.94 -29.16
CA ASN A 230 -0.82 -16.19 -30.41
C ASN A 230 -1.71 -14.94 -30.42
N LEU A 231 -1.35 -13.94 -31.23
CA LEU A 231 -2.04 -12.65 -31.27
C LEU A 231 -3.55 -12.74 -31.55
N SER A 232 -4.00 -13.70 -32.37
CA SER A 232 -5.41 -13.88 -32.71
C SER A 232 -6.20 -14.45 -31.53
N ASN A 233 -5.64 -15.40 -30.80
CA ASN A 233 -6.25 -16.06 -29.65
C ASN A 233 -6.27 -15.13 -28.44
N THR A 234 -5.14 -14.47 -28.15
CA THR A 234 -5.05 -13.45 -27.10
C THR A 234 -6.07 -12.34 -27.31
N ARG A 235 -6.24 -11.82 -28.53
CA ARG A 235 -7.26 -10.78 -28.80
C ARG A 235 -8.69 -11.26 -28.56
N ALA A 236 -9.00 -12.51 -28.91
CA ALA A 236 -10.34 -13.07 -28.82
C ALA A 236 -10.71 -13.55 -27.40
N LEU A 237 -9.73 -13.92 -26.59
CA LEU A 237 -9.95 -14.62 -25.32
C LEU A 237 -9.50 -13.82 -24.09
N LYS A 238 -8.74 -12.73 -24.24
CA LYS A 238 -8.23 -11.90 -23.12
C LYS A 238 -9.28 -11.36 -22.16
N GLU A 239 -10.54 -11.26 -22.59
CA GLU A 239 -11.63 -10.77 -21.74
C GLU A 239 -12.08 -11.86 -20.74
N ASP A 240 -11.76 -13.13 -20.99
CA ASP A 240 -12.09 -14.22 -20.08
C ASP A 240 -11.17 -14.22 -18.85
N SER A 241 -11.78 -14.26 -17.66
CA SER A 241 -11.06 -14.23 -16.39
C SER A 241 -10.15 -15.44 -16.14
N ASN A 242 -10.30 -16.53 -16.91
CA ASN A 242 -9.44 -17.70 -16.85
C ASN A 242 -8.33 -17.67 -17.92
N PHE A 243 -8.36 -16.74 -18.87
CA PHE A 243 -7.37 -16.70 -19.95
C PHE A 243 -5.93 -16.60 -19.43
N PRO A 244 -5.59 -15.81 -18.39
CA PRO A 244 -4.23 -15.80 -17.84
C PRO A 244 -3.77 -17.17 -17.33
N LEU A 245 -4.68 -17.98 -16.77
CA LEU A 245 -4.36 -19.33 -16.31
C LEU A 245 -4.11 -20.26 -17.50
N VAL A 246 -4.98 -20.24 -18.51
CA VAL A 246 -4.81 -21.07 -19.70
C VAL A 246 -3.57 -20.64 -20.49
N SER A 247 -3.28 -19.34 -20.57
CA SER A 247 -2.07 -18.78 -21.18
C SER A 247 -0.79 -19.32 -20.53
N SER A 248 -0.78 -19.50 -19.20
CA SER A 248 0.40 -19.97 -18.46
C SER A 248 0.79 -21.44 -18.69
N ILE A 249 -0.04 -22.21 -19.41
CA ILE A 249 0.30 -23.60 -19.75
C ILE A 249 1.29 -23.68 -20.92
N GLU A 250 1.61 -22.57 -21.58
CA GLU A 250 2.67 -22.49 -22.58
C GLU A 250 3.90 -21.77 -22.00
N ILE A 251 5.08 -22.32 -22.26
CA ILE A 251 6.35 -21.67 -21.98
C ILE A 251 6.67 -20.82 -23.19
N LEU A 252 6.89 -19.52 -22.97
CA LEU A 252 7.29 -18.57 -23.99
C LEU A 252 8.81 -18.31 -23.95
N ASP A 253 9.40 -17.87 -25.06
CA ASP A 253 10.76 -17.38 -25.12
C ASP A 253 10.87 -15.87 -24.80
N GLU A 254 12.06 -15.28 -24.94
CA GLU A 254 12.30 -13.85 -24.67
C GLU A 254 11.55 -12.91 -25.62
N GLU A 255 11.07 -13.42 -26.76
CA GLU A 255 10.32 -12.68 -27.78
C GLU A 255 8.80 -12.95 -27.70
N GLU A 256 8.32 -13.55 -26.60
CA GLU A 256 6.92 -13.96 -26.37
C GLU A 256 6.41 -15.02 -27.36
N ASN A 257 7.28 -15.76 -28.03
CA ASN A 257 6.89 -16.85 -28.93
C ASN A 257 6.78 -18.18 -28.18
N PHE A 258 5.93 -19.08 -28.68
CA PHE A 258 5.79 -20.42 -28.13
C PHE A 258 7.11 -21.19 -28.17
N LYS A 259 7.60 -21.62 -27.01
CA LYS A 259 8.81 -22.43 -26.86
C LYS A 259 8.49 -23.90 -26.59
N ALA A 260 7.60 -24.16 -25.63
CA ALA A 260 7.23 -25.53 -25.23
C ALA A 260 5.92 -25.57 -24.45
N LYS A 261 5.34 -26.76 -24.31
CA LYS A 261 4.27 -27.03 -23.33
C LYS A 261 4.81 -26.88 -21.90
N GLY A 262 3.96 -26.39 -21.01
CA GLY A 262 4.27 -26.24 -19.59
C GLY A 262 4.37 -27.57 -18.85
N ASP A 263 4.95 -27.52 -17.65
CA ASP A 263 5.20 -28.70 -16.83
C ASP A 263 3.92 -29.44 -16.40
N ILE A 264 2.79 -28.73 -16.31
CA ILE A 264 1.48 -29.27 -15.90
C ILE A 264 0.97 -30.40 -16.80
N PHE A 265 1.45 -30.48 -18.04
CA PHE A 265 1.10 -31.55 -19.00
C PHE A 265 1.77 -32.90 -18.72
N SER A 266 2.83 -32.95 -17.90
CA SER A 266 3.68 -34.15 -17.77
C SER A 266 4.03 -34.54 -16.34
N LYS A 267 4.00 -33.60 -15.39
CA LYS A 267 4.30 -33.86 -13.98
C LYS A 267 3.39 -33.08 -13.05
N ARG A 268 3.30 -33.56 -11.80
CA ARG A 268 2.57 -32.88 -10.74
C ARG A 268 3.28 -31.57 -10.39
N THR A 269 2.57 -30.45 -10.53
CA THR A 269 3.05 -29.09 -10.25
C THR A 269 2.47 -28.53 -8.94
N ILE A 270 1.37 -29.12 -8.45
CA ILE A 270 0.73 -28.77 -7.18
C ILE A 270 0.78 -30.00 -6.26
N THR A 271 1.32 -29.84 -5.05
CA THR A 271 1.37 -30.88 -4.02
C THR A 271 0.70 -30.37 -2.75
N LYS A 272 -0.16 -31.19 -2.15
CA LYS A 272 -0.70 -30.93 -0.82
C LYS A 272 0.44 -30.85 0.18
N ALA A 273 0.43 -29.83 1.04
CA ALA A 273 1.35 -29.76 2.16
C ALA A 273 1.15 -31.01 3.04
N LYS A 274 2.18 -31.86 3.11
CA LYS A 274 2.17 -32.99 4.03
C LYS A 274 2.33 -32.43 5.44
N VAL A 275 1.33 -32.65 6.28
CA VAL A 275 1.45 -32.37 7.72
C VAL A 275 2.47 -33.35 8.26
N ILE A 276 3.53 -32.83 8.86
CA ILE A 276 4.50 -33.66 9.57
C ILE A 276 3.83 -34.08 10.88
N ASP A 277 3.72 -35.39 11.11
CA ASP A 277 3.04 -35.97 12.27
C ASP A 277 4.01 -36.44 13.36
N HIS A 278 5.31 -36.57 13.04
CA HIS A 278 6.35 -36.95 13.99
C HIS A 278 7.71 -36.35 13.62
N VAL A 279 8.50 -35.97 14.62
CA VAL A 279 9.94 -35.63 14.50
C VAL A 279 10.73 -36.20 15.67
N ASP A 280 11.99 -36.54 15.43
CA ASP A 280 12.83 -37.21 16.43
C ASP A 280 13.47 -36.23 17.42
N THR A 281 13.69 -34.98 17.00
CA THR A 281 14.41 -33.99 17.80
C THR A 281 13.54 -32.81 18.22
N SER A 282 13.82 -32.26 19.40
CA SER A 282 13.14 -31.06 19.90
C SER A 282 13.45 -29.83 19.04
N LEU A 283 14.61 -29.80 18.38
CA LEU A 283 15.00 -28.72 17.48
C LEU A 283 14.16 -28.71 16.20
N GLU A 284 13.93 -29.88 15.59
CA GLU A 284 13.02 -30.00 14.43
C GLU A 284 11.60 -29.59 14.82
N ALA A 285 11.13 -30.01 16.00
CA ALA A 285 9.83 -29.61 16.52
C ALA A 285 9.72 -28.09 16.70
N LEU A 286 10.79 -27.45 17.20
CA LEU A 286 10.86 -25.99 17.35
C LEU A 286 10.74 -25.28 16.00
N VAL A 287 11.49 -25.74 14.99
CA VAL A 287 11.45 -25.19 13.63
C VAL A 287 10.03 -25.29 13.06
N LEU A 288 9.39 -26.45 13.20
CA LEU A 288 8.01 -26.65 12.73
C LEU A 288 7.03 -25.76 13.48
N SER A 289 7.14 -25.67 14.80
CA SER A 289 6.31 -24.78 15.61
C SER A 289 6.38 -23.34 15.15
N VAL A 290 7.58 -22.80 14.95
CA VAL A 290 7.74 -21.42 14.49
C VAL A 290 7.19 -21.24 13.06
N SER A 291 7.40 -22.21 12.18
CA SER A 291 6.92 -22.13 10.79
C SER A 291 5.40 -22.24 10.64
N GLU A 292 4.74 -23.07 11.45
CA GLU A 292 3.31 -23.34 11.34
C GLU A 292 2.45 -22.52 12.32
N LYS A 293 2.98 -22.18 13.50
CA LYS A 293 2.26 -21.44 14.55
C LYS A 293 2.73 -19.99 14.68
N GLY A 294 3.93 -19.66 14.20
CA GLY A 294 4.52 -18.32 14.34
C GLY A 294 5.11 -18.03 15.73
N TYR A 295 5.12 -19.00 16.65
CA TYR A 295 5.69 -18.88 17.99
C TYR A 295 6.13 -20.27 18.52
N VAL A 296 6.80 -20.29 19.68
CA VAL A 296 7.19 -21.53 20.37
C VAL A 296 5.98 -22.14 21.08
N ASP A 297 5.41 -23.19 20.50
CA ASP A 297 4.21 -23.88 20.96
C ASP A 297 4.58 -25.28 21.46
N PHE A 298 4.74 -25.41 22.78
CA PHE A 298 5.15 -26.67 23.40
C PHE A 298 4.08 -27.76 23.31
N ASP A 299 2.79 -27.42 23.18
CA ASP A 299 1.73 -28.43 23.04
C ASP A 299 1.81 -29.07 21.65
N TYR A 300 2.03 -28.26 20.63
CA TYR A 300 2.29 -28.73 19.28
C TYR A 300 3.60 -29.52 19.20
N MET A 301 4.70 -29.03 19.77
CA MET A 301 5.99 -29.73 19.78
C MET A 301 5.93 -31.06 20.54
N GLY A 302 5.19 -31.10 21.65
CA GLY A 302 4.93 -32.33 22.40
C GLY A 302 4.12 -33.33 21.60
N SER A 303 3.15 -32.88 20.79
CA SER A 303 2.39 -33.76 19.90
C SER A 303 3.24 -34.40 18.79
N LEU A 304 4.29 -33.72 18.33
CA LEU A 304 5.21 -34.22 17.30
C LEU A 304 6.32 -35.12 17.84
N THR A 305 6.74 -34.94 19.09
CA THR A 305 7.91 -35.64 19.66
C THR A 305 7.53 -36.66 20.74
N GLY A 306 6.33 -36.57 21.30
CA GLY A 306 5.91 -37.30 22.50
C GLY A 306 6.58 -36.84 23.79
N LYS A 307 7.37 -35.75 23.77
CA LYS A 307 8.09 -35.23 24.94
C LYS A 307 7.23 -34.26 25.74
N ASP A 308 7.43 -34.24 27.06
CA ASP A 308 6.81 -33.25 27.92
C ASP A 308 7.53 -31.88 27.84
N ARG A 309 6.83 -30.83 28.26
CA ARG A 309 7.32 -29.45 28.22
C ARG A 309 8.66 -29.26 28.94
N ALA A 310 8.86 -29.86 30.12
CA ALA A 310 10.08 -29.64 30.88
C ALA A 310 11.28 -30.24 30.16
N THR A 311 11.12 -31.45 29.58
CA THR A 311 12.13 -32.07 28.72
C THR A 311 12.44 -31.20 27.50
N LEU A 312 11.42 -30.67 26.82
CA LEU A 312 11.60 -29.76 25.67
C LEU A 312 12.38 -28.49 26.05
N ILE A 313 12.05 -27.86 27.19
CA ILE A 313 12.74 -26.64 27.68
C ILE A 313 14.22 -26.92 27.96
N GLU A 314 14.53 -28.07 28.57
CA GLU A 314 15.92 -28.43 28.86
C GLU A 314 16.73 -28.74 27.61
N GLU A 315 16.16 -29.53 26.68
CA GLU A 315 16.84 -29.87 25.43
C GLU A 315 17.06 -28.67 24.51
N LEU A 316 16.17 -27.68 24.55
CA LEU A 316 16.23 -26.46 23.74
C LEU A 316 16.98 -25.31 24.43
N ARG A 317 17.63 -25.55 25.56
CA ARG A 317 18.40 -24.53 26.25
C ARG A 317 19.48 -23.95 25.32
N GLY A 318 19.40 -22.63 25.10
CA GLY A 318 20.30 -21.90 24.20
C GLY A 318 19.71 -21.66 22.80
N GLU A 319 18.65 -22.39 22.44
CA GLU A 319 17.86 -22.18 21.21
C GLU A 319 16.55 -21.43 21.50
N ILE A 320 16.06 -21.51 22.74
CA ILE A 320 14.93 -20.72 23.24
C ILE A 320 15.28 -19.96 24.52
N TYR A 321 14.61 -18.83 24.72
CA TYR A 321 14.76 -17.95 25.88
C TYR A 321 13.40 -17.48 26.37
N LEU A 322 13.28 -17.20 27.65
CA LEU A 322 12.07 -16.68 28.25
C LEU A 322 11.96 -15.17 27.99
N ASN A 323 10.87 -14.76 27.36
CA ASN A 323 10.59 -13.36 27.04
C ASN A 323 10.02 -12.64 28.27
N ILE A 324 10.87 -11.89 28.97
CA ILE A 324 10.51 -11.06 30.13
C ILE A 324 10.42 -9.61 29.66
N ARG A 325 9.19 -9.05 29.68
CA ARG A 325 8.90 -7.75 29.05
C ARG A 325 8.79 -6.58 30.03
N GLU A 326 8.55 -6.87 31.30
CA GLU A 326 8.28 -5.87 32.34
C GLU A 326 9.28 -6.02 33.47
N GLU A 327 9.77 -4.90 33.99
CA GLU A 327 10.61 -4.87 35.19
C GLU A 327 9.86 -5.38 36.42
N GLN A 328 10.63 -5.84 37.40
CA GLN A 328 10.06 -6.33 38.65
C GLN A 328 9.50 -5.19 39.50
N ASN A 329 8.36 -5.42 40.16
CA ASN A 329 7.73 -4.44 41.03
C ASN A 329 8.42 -4.38 42.39
N PHE A 330 9.15 -3.29 42.64
CA PHE A 330 9.83 -3.08 43.92
C PHE A 330 8.92 -2.60 45.05
N TYR A 331 7.69 -2.14 44.78
CA TYR A 331 6.76 -1.64 45.78
C TYR A 331 6.07 -2.73 46.62
N ARG A 332 6.17 -4.00 46.21
CA ARG A 332 5.65 -5.15 46.97
C ARG A 332 6.77 -6.16 47.28
N PRO A 333 6.64 -6.96 48.36
CA PRO A 333 7.51 -8.11 48.58
C PRO A 333 7.41 -9.12 47.43
N LEU A 334 8.48 -9.89 47.20
CA LEU A 334 8.47 -10.98 46.23
C LEU A 334 7.50 -12.06 46.69
N SER A 335 6.59 -12.49 45.82
CA SER A 335 5.71 -13.62 46.07
C SER A 335 6.29 -14.93 45.55
N PHE A 336 6.16 -16.00 46.34
CA PHE A 336 6.46 -17.37 45.92
C PHE A 336 5.25 -18.09 45.31
N ASN A 337 4.08 -17.46 45.30
CA ASN A 337 2.93 -17.97 44.57
C ASN A 337 3.15 -17.74 43.06
N LEU A 338 3.11 -18.81 42.28
CA LEU A 338 3.32 -18.77 40.83
C LEU A 338 2.25 -17.95 40.10
N GLU A 339 1.05 -17.80 40.69
CA GLU A 339 -0.02 -16.99 40.11
C GLU A 339 0.31 -15.49 40.10
N ASP A 340 1.15 -15.01 41.03
CA ASP A 340 1.55 -13.61 41.11
C ASP A 340 2.58 -13.23 40.03
N GLY A 341 3.25 -14.23 39.46
CA GLY A 341 4.19 -14.06 38.37
C GLY A 341 5.48 -13.34 38.78
N ASP A 342 5.94 -13.45 40.02
CA ASP A 342 7.19 -12.82 40.48
C ASP A 342 8.44 -13.69 40.20
N LEU A 343 8.23 -14.96 39.81
CA LEU A 343 9.26 -15.98 39.53
C LEU A 343 9.14 -16.46 38.06
N PRO A 344 9.71 -15.75 37.08
CA PRO A 344 9.40 -15.94 35.66
C PRO A 344 9.54 -17.38 35.16
N PHE A 345 10.62 -18.09 35.50
CA PHE A 345 10.87 -19.44 34.98
C PHE A 345 9.97 -20.49 35.62
N ALA A 346 9.77 -20.42 36.93
CA ALA A 346 8.87 -21.30 37.66
C ALA A 346 7.42 -21.11 37.18
N CYS A 347 7.03 -19.86 36.89
CA CYS A 347 5.72 -19.54 36.32
C CYS A 347 5.56 -20.10 34.90
N ALA A 348 6.60 -20.00 34.06
CA ALA A 348 6.58 -20.46 32.67
C ALA A 348 6.60 -21.99 32.51
N ASN A 349 7.03 -22.72 33.54
CA ASN A 349 7.04 -24.19 33.52
C ASN A 349 5.63 -24.80 33.66
N GLY A 350 4.71 -24.11 34.35
CA GLY A 350 3.39 -24.65 34.69
C GLY A 350 2.32 -24.52 33.59
N SER A 351 2.46 -23.57 32.66
CA SER A 351 1.54 -23.38 31.53
C SER A 351 2.13 -22.47 30.44
N ASN A 352 1.51 -22.44 29.26
CA ASN A 352 1.71 -21.38 28.27
C ASN A 352 1.13 -20.05 28.80
N SER A 353 1.83 -19.44 29.77
CA SER A 353 1.43 -18.16 30.35
C SER A 353 1.61 -17.06 29.31
N TYR A 354 0.55 -16.28 29.05
CA TYR A 354 0.63 -15.06 28.24
C TYR A 354 1.65 -14.05 28.79
N LYS A 355 1.98 -14.13 30.08
CA LYS A 355 2.95 -13.25 30.73
C LYS A 355 4.40 -13.63 30.41
N TYR A 356 4.69 -14.93 30.36
CA TYR A 356 6.05 -15.47 30.20
C TYR A 356 6.08 -16.55 29.13
N GLY A 357 6.19 -16.12 27.87
CA GLY A 357 6.35 -17.01 26.72
C GLY A 357 7.82 -17.25 26.38
N TYR A 358 8.14 -18.45 25.88
CA TYR A 358 9.44 -18.69 25.26
C TYR A 358 9.46 -18.17 23.83
N VAL A 359 10.59 -17.61 23.44
CA VAL A 359 10.88 -17.12 22.09
C VAL A 359 12.16 -17.74 21.59
N THR A 360 12.38 -17.73 20.28
CA THR A 360 13.61 -18.24 19.68
C THR A 360 14.81 -17.40 20.08
N LYS A 361 16.01 -17.99 19.99
CA LYS A 361 17.28 -17.30 20.16
C LYS A 361 17.40 -16.04 19.32
N ASP A 362 17.03 -16.10 18.04
CA ASP A 362 17.14 -14.96 17.12
C ASP A 362 16.22 -13.81 17.52
N GLU A 363 15.01 -14.11 18.00
CA GLU A 363 14.09 -13.10 18.53
C GLU A 363 14.59 -12.51 19.86
N TYR A 364 15.10 -13.36 20.75
CA TYR A 364 15.55 -12.92 22.07
C TYR A 364 16.84 -12.09 22.02
N LEU A 365 17.80 -12.48 21.18
CA LEU A 365 19.11 -11.84 21.06
C LEU A 365 19.14 -10.68 20.04
N SER A 366 17.97 -10.19 19.62
CA SER A 366 17.81 -9.01 18.77
C SER A 366 17.00 -7.90 19.45
N GLY A 367 16.84 -6.74 18.80
CA GLY A 367 16.11 -5.60 19.35
C GLY A 367 16.87 -4.84 20.43
N ASN A 368 16.17 -4.23 21.39
CA ASN A 368 16.80 -3.42 22.44
C ASN A 368 17.42 -4.30 23.54
N ILE A 369 18.65 -4.74 23.32
CA ILE A 369 19.42 -5.60 24.23
C ILE A 369 19.63 -4.92 25.59
N ARG A 370 19.81 -3.59 25.64
CA ARG A 370 20.01 -2.85 26.90
C ARG A 370 18.77 -2.89 27.77
N ASP A 371 17.59 -2.65 27.20
CA ASP A 371 16.32 -2.73 27.94
C ASP A 371 16.09 -4.15 28.46
N LYS A 372 16.36 -5.18 27.63
CA LYS A 372 16.26 -6.59 28.04
C LYS A 372 17.19 -6.91 29.22
N ILE A 373 18.44 -6.43 29.19
CA ILE A 373 19.38 -6.60 30.30
C ILE A 373 18.87 -5.89 31.56
N ALA A 374 18.38 -4.65 31.43
CA ALA A 374 17.85 -3.88 32.56
C ALA A 374 16.66 -4.58 33.23
N ILE A 375 15.74 -5.13 32.43
CA ILE A 375 14.63 -5.95 32.92
C ILE A 375 15.15 -7.16 33.70
N VAL A 376 16.07 -7.94 33.12
CA VAL A 376 16.64 -9.12 33.82
C VAL A 376 17.35 -8.72 35.12
N ASP A 377 18.09 -7.61 35.12
CA ASP A 377 18.75 -7.09 36.31
C ASP A 377 17.78 -6.66 37.42
N SER A 378 16.60 -6.17 37.06
CA SER A 378 15.54 -5.85 38.02
C SER A 378 15.08 -7.10 38.80
N TYR A 379 14.89 -8.25 38.13
CA TYR A 379 14.53 -9.51 38.77
C TYR A 379 15.69 -10.06 39.61
N LEU A 380 16.91 -10.08 39.07
CA LEU A 380 18.10 -10.53 39.82
C LEU A 380 18.30 -9.71 41.10
N SER A 381 18.10 -8.40 41.04
CA SER A 381 18.21 -7.52 42.20
C SER A 381 17.16 -7.82 43.25
N LYS A 382 15.89 -8.03 42.83
CA LYS A 382 14.80 -8.39 43.74
C LYS A 382 15.02 -9.75 44.39
N LEU A 383 15.43 -10.76 43.62
CA LEU A 383 15.72 -12.10 44.12
C LEU A 383 16.86 -12.10 45.14
N ARG A 384 17.96 -11.38 44.86
CA ARG A 384 19.09 -11.22 45.80
C ARG A 384 18.69 -10.48 47.07
N GLN A 385 17.80 -9.48 46.96
CA GLN A 385 17.25 -8.81 48.13
C GLN A 385 16.43 -9.79 48.97
N THR A 386 15.49 -10.51 48.35
CA THR A 386 14.62 -11.46 49.05
C THR A 386 15.43 -12.60 49.68
N GLU A 387 16.47 -13.11 49.01
CA GLU A 387 17.35 -14.14 49.56
C GLU A 387 17.99 -13.70 50.88
N ARG A 388 18.47 -12.45 50.96
CA ARG A 388 19.06 -11.88 52.19
C ARG A 388 18.03 -11.70 53.30
N GLU A 389 16.79 -11.42 52.93
CA GLU A 389 15.67 -11.17 53.85
C GLU A 389 14.94 -12.47 54.27
N LEU A 390 15.20 -13.62 53.62
CA LEU A 390 14.57 -14.92 53.91
C LEU A 390 14.47 -15.25 55.41
N PRO A 391 15.55 -15.12 56.22
CA PRO A 391 15.49 -15.44 57.65
C PRO A 391 14.52 -14.55 58.43
N HIS A 392 14.27 -13.32 57.97
CA HIS A 392 13.36 -12.36 58.59
C HIS A 392 11.90 -12.52 58.14
N LEU A 393 11.68 -13.21 57.02
CA LEU A 393 10.36 -13.46 56.44
C LEU A 393 9.69 -14.75 56.98
N GLY A 394 10.36 -15.45 57.90
CA GLY A 394 9.83 -16.68 58.52
C GLY A 394 10.00 -17.94 57.65
N PHE A 395 10.81 -17.88 56.59
CA PHE A 395 11.18 -19.03 55.78
C PHE A 395 12.39 -19.76 56.37
N ALA A 396 12.49 -21.07 56.11
CA ALA A 396 13.65 -21.84 56.55
C ALA A 396 14.91 -21.45 55.75
N GLU A 397 16.06 -21.32 56.42
CA GLU A 397 17.33 -20.94 55.77
C GLU A 397 17.79 -21.88 54.65
N ASN A 398 17.31 -23.13 54.62
CA ASN A 398 17.51 -24.11 53.56
C ASN A 398 16.16 -24.71 53.08
N GLY A 399 15.13 -23.86 53.02
CA GLY A 399 13.79 -24.23 52.54
C GLY A 399 13.66 -24.24 51.01
N LYS A 400 12.49 -24.68 50.54
CA LYS A 400 12.14 -24.74 49.11
C LYS A 400 12.22 -23.37 48.43
N GLU A 401 11.98 -22.30 49.18
CA GLU A 401 12.02 -20.91 48.71
C GLU A 401 13.44 -20.50 48.27
N LYS A 402 14.47 -20.94 49.01
CA LYS A 402 15.87 -20.68 48.66
C LYS A 402 16.30 -21.48 47.43
N GLU A 403 15.84 -22.72 47.30
CA GLU A 403 16.07 -23.54 46.11
C GLU A 403 15.42 -22.90 44.88
N LEU A 404 14.19 -22.40 45.02
CA LEU A 404 13.47 -21.67 43.95
C LEU A 404 14.19 -20.37 43.55
N ILE A 405 14.64 -19.56 44.52
CA ILE A 405 15.44 -18.36 44.23
C ILE A 405 16.72 -18.74 43.46
N SER A 406 17.43 -19.77 43.93
CA SER A 406 18.66 -20.24 43.28
C SER A 406 18.40 -20.71 41.85
N TYR A 407 17.30 -21.42 41.62
CA TYR A 407 16.85 -21.87 40.31
C TYR A 407 16.55 -20.70 39.36
N GLU A 408 15.78 -19.69 39.81
CA GLU A 408 15.46 -18.50 39.03
C GLU A 408 16.73 -17.69 38.70
N MET A 409 17.58 -17.44 39.71
CA MET A 409 18.80 -16.66 39.55
C MET A 409 19.74 -17.31 38.53
N ASN A 410 19.94 -18.63 38.58
CA ASN A 410 20.82 -19.32 37.65
C ASN A 410 20.39 -19.12 36.19
N ARG A 411 19.08 -19.24 35.92
CA ARG A 411 18.54 -19.08 34.58
C ARG A 411 18.55 -17.63 34.11
N LEU A 412 18.20 -16.69 34.99
CA LEU A 412 18.28 -15.26 34.69
C LEU A 412 19.72 -14.81 34.40
N GLU A 413 20.69 -15.28 35.19
CA GLU A 413 22.12 -14.99 34.96
C GLU A 413 22.60 -15.59 33.64
N TYR A 414 22.15 -16.79 33.28
CA TYR A 414 22.43 -17.38 31.97
C TYR A 414 21.87 -16.52 30.82
N GLN A 415 20.59 -16.09 30.89
CA GLN A 415 20.02 -15.22 29.85
C GLN A 415 20.76 -13.88 29.75
N LYS A 416 21.09 -13.28 30.90
CA LYS A 416 21.88 -12.03 30.94
C LYS A 416 23.24 -12.21 30.26
N ALA A 417 23.91 -13.33 30.52
CA ALA A 417 25.20 -13.62 29.90
C ALA A 417 25.09 -13.71 28.37
N GLU A 418 24.05 -14.34 27.83
CA GLU A 418 23.82 -14.42 26.38
C GLU A 418 23.48 -13.05 25.77
N LEU A 419 22.63 -12.24 26.43
CA LEU A 419 22.37 -10.86 26.01
C LEU A 419 23.65 -10.00 26.01
N THR A 420 24.52 -10.20 26.99
CA THR A 420 25.79 -9.46 27.11
C THR A 420 26.74 -9.76 25.95
N LYS A 421 26.74 -10.99 25.43
CA LYS A 421 27.57 -11.39 24.27
C LYS A 421 27.17 -10.67 22.99
N VAL A 422 25.91 -10.31 22.83
CA VAL A 422 25.37 -9.63 21.64
C VAL A 422 25.25 -8.12 21.82
N LEU A 423 25.72 -7.57 22.96
CA LEU A 423 25.68 -6.15 23.22
C LEU A 423 26.56 -5.41 22.20
N PRO A 424 25.99 -4.47 21.41
CA PRO A 424 26.78 -3.70 20.46
C PRO A 424 27.84 -2.86 21.17
N LYS A 425 28.93 -2.56 20.45
CA LYS A 425 29.96 -1.63 20.93
C LYS A 425 29.30 -0.29 21.27
N GLU A 426 29.70 0.29 22.39
CA GLU A 426 29.31 1.65 22.74
C GLU A 426 29.85 2.63 21.69
N LEU A 427 28.96 3.51 21.21
CA LEU A 427 29.29 4.57 20.28
C LEU A 427 29.47 5.86 21.06
N GLU A 428 30.49 6.62 20.71
CA GLU A 428 30.68 7.99 21.21
C GLU A 428 29.66 8.93 20.56
N ALA A 429 29.35 10.05 21.23
CA ALA A 429 28.38 11.02 20.72
C ALA A 429 28.77 11.57 19.32
N SER A 430 30.07 11.64 19.01
CA SER A 430 30.58 12.05 17.70
C SER A 430 30.37 11.02 16.58
N GLU A 431 30.17 9.74 16.93
CA GLU A 431 29.93 8.64 15.98
C GLU A 431 28.44 8.50 15.63
N ILE A 432 27.55 9.22 16.33
CA ILE A 432 26.11 9.15 16.16
C ILE A 432 25.66 10.37 15.34
N ASN A 433 25.23 10.13 14.10
CA ASN A 433 24.58 11.15 13.28
C ASN A 433 23.14 10.74 13.01
N VAL A 434 22.19 11.56 13.44
CA VAL A 434 20.77 11.28 13.31
C VAL A 434 20.08 12.51 12.72
N ARG A 435 19.26 12.29 11.70
CA ARG A 435 18.41 13.33 11.12
C ARG A 435 17.00 13.24 11.70
N LEU A 436 16.34 14.39 11.86
CA LEU A 436 14.92 14.43 12.15
C LEU A 436 14.15 13.67 11.08
N GLY A 437 13.20 12.84 11.51
CA GLY A 437 12.41 11.95 10.67
C GLY A 437 12.88 10.50 10.63
N ALA A 438 13.99 10.17 11.30
CA ALA A 438 14.30 8.77 11.60
C ALA A 438 13.24 8.18 12.54
N THR A 439 12.52 7.16 12.05
CA THR A 439 11.38 6.55 12.74
C THR A 439 11.77 5.64 13.91
N TRP A 440 13.05 5.25 14.01
CA TRP A 440 13.57 4.41 15.08
C TRP A 440 13.90 5.19 16.37
N ILE A 441 13.90 6.52 16.32
CA ILE A 441 14.18 7.34 17.52
C ILE A 441 12.97 7.23 18.46
N PRO A 442 13.17 6.90 19.75
CA PRO A 442 12.08 6.87 20.71
C PRO A 442 11.36 8.22 20.81
N ILE A 443 10.03 8.17 20.91
CA ILE A 443 9.17 9.36 21.05
C ILE A 443 9.63 10.26 22.21
N LYS A 444 10.03 9.65 23.32
CA LYS A 444 10.50 10.36 24.52
C LYS A 444 11.76 11.17 24.28
N ASP A 445 12.67 10.69 23.42
CA ASP A 445 13.92 11.40 23.10
C ASP A 445 13.65 12.58 22.18
N ILE A 446 12.73 12.45 21.21
CA ILE A 446 12.26 13.57 20.40
C ILE A 446 11.57 14.62 21.29
N GLU A 447 10.68 14.20 22.18
CA GLU A 447 9.98 15.11 23.10
C GLU A 447 10.98 15.85 24.01
N LYS A 448 11.98 15.13 24.55
CA LYS A 448 13.07 15.72 25.34
C LYS A 448 13.88 16.71 24.52
N PHE A 449 14.28 16.36 23.30
CA PHE A 449 15.00 17.24 22.38
C PHE A 449 14.23 18.56 22.16
N ILE A 450 12.95 18.47 21.82
CA ILE A 450 12.09 19.65 21.62
C ILE A 450 12.10 20.54 22.86
N PHE A 451 11.87 19.97 24.04
CA PHE A 451 11.80 20.75 25.29
C PHE A 451 13.13 21.36 25.71
N GLU A 452 14.25 20.69 25.43
CA GLU A 452 15.59 21.19 25.73
C GLU A 452 16.04 22.29 24.78
N THR A 453 15.72 22.15 23.48
CA THR A 453 16.05 23.12 22.42
C THR A 453 15.21 24.40 22.55
N LEU A 454 13.90 24.26 22.75
CA LEU A 454 12.99 25.41 22.83
C LEU A 454 12.88 25.98 24.24
N LYS A 455 13.51 25.34 25.24
CA LYS A 455 13.39 25.70 26.68
C LYS A 455 11.94 25.80 27.12
N THR A 456 11.10 24.88 26.66
CA THR A 456 9.66 24.84 26.95
C THR A 456 9.42 24.87 28.47
N PRO A 457 8.58 25.77 28.98
CA PRO A 457 8.32 25.88 30.40
C PRO A 457 7.54 24.68 30.92
N GLY A 458 7.77 24.31 32.18
CA GLY A 458 7.22 23.08 32.77
C GLY A 458 5.69 22.98 32.69
N TYR A 459 4.97 24.09 32.78
CA TYR A 459 3.51 24.10 32.65
C TYR A 459 3.02 23.71 31.24
N ALA A 460 3.76 24.08 30.18
CA ALA A 460 3.40 23.78 28.79
C ALA A 460 3.75 22.33 28.39
N ARG A 461 4.78 21.73 29.02
CA ARG A 461 5.20 20.34 28.76
C ARG A 461 4.11 19.30 29.04
N TRP A 462 3.16 19.62 29.91
CA TRP A 462 2.02 18.74 30.19
C TRP A 462 1.08 18.60 28.99
N ASP A 463 0.93 19.67 28.22
CA ASP A 463 -0.04 19.76 27.12
C ASP A 463 0.57 19.52 25.73
N ILE A 464 1.90 19.46 25.63
CA ILE A 464 2.61 19.17 24.39
C ILE A 464 3.02 17.70 24.39
N LYS A 465 2.60 16.95 23.37
CA LYS A 465 2.87 15.51 23.24
C LYS A 465 3.36 15.17 21.85
N VAL A 466 4.47 14.44 21.77
CA VAL A 466 4.92 13.86 20.51
C VAL A 466 4.28 12.49 20.34
N LYS A 467 3.78 12.19 19.14
CA LYS A 467 3.18 10.91 18.77
C LYS A 467 3.73 10.44 17.44
N PHE A 468 3.88 9.13 17.29
CA PHE A 468 4.23 8.50 16.02
C PHE A 468 3.18 7.42 15.69
N SER A 469 2.65 7.47 14.47
CA SER A 469 1.70 6.49 13.97
C SER A 469 2.44 5.40 13.21
N ASN A 470 2.53 4.20 13.77
CA ASN A 470 3.17 3.05 13.09
C ASN A 470 2.43 2.63 11.80
N LEU A 471 1.13 2.92 11.68
CA LEU A 471 0.32 2.57 10.52
C LEU A 471 0.57 3.49 9.33
N THR A 472 0.67 4.80 9.57
CA THR A 472 0.87 5.79 8.51
C THR A 472 2.33 6.24 8.38
N SER A 473 3.19 5.82 9.32
CA SER A 473 4.58 6.29 9.46
C SER A 473 4.69 7.81 9.57
N GLU A 474 3.73 8.45 10.26
CA GLU A 474 3.69 9.90 10.44
C GLU A 474 3.89 10.31 11.90
N TRP A 475 4.62 11.41 12.07
CA TRP A 475 4.82 12.10 13.35
C TRP A 475 3.78 13.20 13.56
N ASN A 476 3.33 13.37 14.80
CA ASN A 476 2.47 14.48 15.20
C ASN A 476 2.96 15.09 16.52
N VAL A 477 2.98 16.41 16.58
CA VAL A 477 3.20 17.16 17.82
C VAL A 477 1.88 17.80 18.22
N GLU A 478 1.25 17.29 19.28
CA GLU A 478 0.03 17.87 19.84
C GLU A 478 0.36 19.11 20.68
N GLY A 479 -0.63 20.00 20.85
CA GLY A 479 -0.47 21.16 21.72
C GLY A 479 0.54 22.21 21.23
N LYS A 480 0.86 22.25 19.93
CA LYS A 480 1.89 23.16 19.36
C LYS A 480 1.75 24.63 19.77
N SER A 481 0.54 25.11 20.07
CA SER A 481 0.27 26.49 20.46
C SER A 481 0.26 26.74 21.98
N ARG A 482 0.57 25.73 22.80
CA ARG A 482 0.52 25.83 24.28
C ARG A 482 1.69 26.64 24.84
N ASP A 483 2.82 26.65 24.14
CA ASP A 483 4.00 27.44 24.49
C ASP A 483 4.03 28.78 23.72
N ARG A 484 2.92 29.51 23.78
CA ARG A 484 2.76 30.80 23.09
C ARG A 484 3.52 31.90 23.83
N GLY A 485 4.21 32.75 23.09
CA GLY A 485 5.04 33.83 23.63
C GLY A 485 6.46 33.40 24.03
N ASN A 486 6.88 32.19 23.64
CA ASN A 486 8.27 31.77 23.75
C ASN A 486 9.07 32.24 22.53
N ASP A 487 9.96 33.21 22.74
CA ASP A 487 10.80 33.79 21.67
C ASP A 487 11.65 32.74 20.93
N LEU A 488 12.09 31.68 21.62
CA LEU A 488 12.85 30.61 20.96
C LEU A 488 11.97 29.86 19.95
N ALA A 489 10.72 29.59 20.32
CA ALA A 489 9.77 28.88 19.47
C ALA A 489 9.18 29.77 18.37
N GLU A 490 9.03 31.08 18.59
CA GLU A 490 8.35 32.00 17.65
C GLU A 490 9.32 32.85 16.80
N MET A 491 10.59 33.00 17.20
CA MET A 491 11.54 33.89 16.50
C MET A 491 12.89 33.23 16.19
N THR A 492 13.46 32.49 17.13
CA THR A 492 14.79 31.88 16.94
C THR A 492 14.72 30.67 16.02
N PHE A 493 13.93 29.67 16.40
CA PHE A 493 13.73 28.41 15.68
C PHE A 493 12.40 28.34 14.94
N GLY A 494 11.60 29.41 14.99
CA GLY A 494 10.35 29.52 14.26
C GLY A 494 10.20 30.90 13.63
N THR A 495 8.99 31.20 13.18
CA THR A 495 8.59 32.51 12.68
C THR A 495 7.32 32.97 13.40
N SER A 496 6.99 34.26 13.28
CA SER A 496 5.75 34.82 13.83
C SER A 496 4.48 34.17 13.24
N ARG A 497 4.60 33.46 12.11
CA ARG A 497 3.52 32.77 11.42
C ARG A 497 3.50 31.26 11.63
N VAL A 498 4.65 30.65 11.91
CA VAL A 498 4.78 29.21 12.17
C VAL A 498 5.80 28.99 13.28
N ASN A 499 5.35 28.46 14.41
CA ASN A 499 6.23 28.18 15.53
C ASN A 499 7.12 26.95 15.28
N ALA A 500 8.20 26.86 16.04
CA ALA A 500 9.19 25.81 15.93
C ALA A 500 8.61 24.41 16.13
N TYR A 501 7.58 24.24 16.99
CA TYR A 501 6.91 22.95 17.17
C TYR A 501 6.27 22.42 15.88
N LYS A 502 5.70 23.31 15.06
CA LYS A 502 5.17 22.94 13.74
C LYS A 502 6.29 22.63 12.75
N LEU A 503 7.37 23.41 12.75
CA LEU A 503 8.53 23.14 11.89
C LEU A 503 9.18 21.80 12.22
N ILE A 504 9.31 21.47 13.51
CA ILE A 504 9.84 20.17 13.96
C ILE A 504 8.90 19.03 13.53
N GLU A 505 7.58 19.17 13.64
CA GLU A 505 6.64 18.18 13.09
C GLU A 505 6.84 17.97 11.59
N ASP A 506 6.94 19.05 10.82
CA ASP A 506 7.12 18.96 9.37
C ASP A 506 8.48 18.33 9.03
N ALA A 507 9.55 18.68 9.75
CA ALA A 507 10.87 18.07 9.62
C ALA A 507 10.88 16.57 9.98
N LEU A 508 10.20 16.17 11.06
CA LEU A 508 10.01 14.76 11.43
C LEU A 508 9.28 13.96 10.34
N ASN A 509 8.44 14.62 9.54
CA ASN A 509 7.73 14.00 8.43
C ASN A 509 8.42 14.21 7.06
N LEU A 510 9.63 14.80 7.04
CA LEU A 510 10.34 15.16 5.81
C LEU A 510 9.50 16.02 4.85
N LYS A 511 8.63 16.88 5.41
CA LYS A 511 7.74 17.78 4.68
C LYS A 511 8.28 19.21 4.72
N GLU A 512 8.12 19.93 3.61
CA GLU A 512 8.37 21.37 3.58
C GLU A 512 7.21 22.13 4.25
N THR A 513 7.53 23.07 5.13
CA THR A 513 6.52 23.93 5.76
C THR A 513 5.98 24.93 4.75
N LYS A 514 4.64 25.03 4.61
CA LYS A 514 3.97 26.02 3.75
C LYS A 514 3.05 26.93 4.56
N VAL A 515 3.21 28.25 4.42
CA VAL A 515 2.42 29.25 5.15
C VAL A 515 1.35 29.85 4.24
N PHE A 516 0.10 29.91 4.69
CA PHE A 516 -1.01 30.49 3.93
C PHE A 516 -1.61 31.71 4.66
N ASP A 517 -2.01 32.72 3.91
CA ASP A 517 -2.79 33.88 4.36
C ASP A 517 -4.27 33.67 4.03
N GLN A 518 -5.17 34.01 4.97
CA GLN A 518 -6.60 33.99 4.72
C GLN A 518 -7.08 35.37 4.26
N ILE A 519 -7.66 35.42 3.07
CA ILE A 519 -8.28 36.62 2.49
C ILE A 519 -9.80 36.44 2.61
N VAL A 520 -10.48 37.44 3.19
CA VAL A 520 -11.95 37.48 3.23
C VAL A 520 -12.44 38.14 1.95
N ASN A 521 -13.20 37.38 1.16
CA ASN A 521 -13.80 37.84 -0.07
C ASN A 521 -14.99 38.77 0.23
N PRO A 522 -15.41 39.61 -0.75
CA PRO A 522 -16.52 40.54 -0.58
C PRO A 522 -17.87 39.87 -0.23
N ASP A 523 -18.02 38.58 -0.54
CA ASP A 523 -19.19 37.75 -0.23
C ASP A 523 -19.14 37.10 1.18
N GLY A 524 -18.08 37.36 1.95
CA GLY A 524 -17.84 36.78 3.27
C GLY A 524 -17.12 35.41 3.26
N SER A 525 -16.85 34.82 2.09
CA SER A 525 -16.07 33.57 1.99
C SER A 525 -14.58 33.80 2.27
N LYS A 526 -13.87 32.79 2.78
CA LYS A 526 -12.43 32.88 3.10
C LYS A 526 -11.61 32.03 2.12
N THR A 527 -10.67 32.64 1.40
CA THR A 527 -9.71 31.94 0.52
C THR A 527 -8.30 31.94 1.12
N SER A 528 -7.61 30.81 1.06
CA SER A 528 -6.23 30.66 1.57
C SER A 528 -5.20 30.79 0.45
N VAL A 529 -4.28 31.75 0.55
CA VAL A 529 -3.25 32.02 -0.46
C VAL A 529 -1.85 31.76 0.12
N LEU A 530 -0.99 31.02 -0.60
CA LEU A 530 0.37 30.73 -0.15
C LEU A 530 1.19 32.02 0.01
N ASN A 531 1.66 32.28 1.23
CA ASN A 531 2.58 33.36 1.56
C ASN A 531 4.02 32.93 1.27
N LYS A 532 4.53 33.32 0.09
CA LYS A 532 5.88 32.95 -0.37
C LYS A 532 7.00 33.43 0.55
N LYS A 533 6.87 34.63 1.14
CA LYS A 533 7.89 35.22 2.00
C LYS A 533 8.00 34.45 3.31
N GLU A 534 6.87 34.24 3.98
CA GLU A 534 6.82 33.51 5.25
C GLU A 534 7.15 32.02 5.08
N THR A 535 6.78 31.42 3.94
CA THR A 535 7.18 30.06 3.58
C THR A 535 8.70 29.94 3.41
N MET A 536 9.34 30.91 2.74
CA MET A 536 10.80 30.93 2.60
C MET A 536 11.51 31.14 3.94
N LEU A 537 10.99 32.03 4.79
CA LEU A 537 11.52 32.24 6.14
C LEU A 537 11.40 30.99 7.00
N ALA A 538 10.25 30.30 6.95
CA ALA A 538 10.05 29.04 7.65
C ALA A 538 11.02 27.95 7.18
N GLY A 539 11.33 27.87 5.88
CA GLY A 539 12.29 26.88 5.36
C GLY A 539 13.76 27.14 5.70
N GLN A 540 14.11 28.33 6.18
CA GLN A 540 15.47 28.66 6.66
C GLN A 540 15.69 28.35 8.14
N LYS A 541 14.60 28.17 8.88
CA LYS A 541 14.60 27.82 10.30
C LYS A 541 14.66 26.31 10.45
#